data_AF-A0A523GR88-F1
#
_entry.id   AF-A0A523GR88-F1
#
_cell.length_a   1.000
_cell.length_b   1.000
_cell.length_c   1.000
_cell.angle_alpha   90.00
_cell.angle_beta   90.00
_cell.angle_gamma   90.00
#
_symmetry.space_group_name_H-M   'P 1'
#
loop_
_entity.id
_entity.type
_entity.pdbx_description
1 polymer ?
#
loop_
_entity_poly.entity_id
_entity_poly.type
_entity_poly.pdbx_seq_one_letter_code
_entity_poly.pdbx_strand_id
1 'polypeptide(L)'
;EEIAQEVERRLTKSNVAGKTVTLKIKYSDFTLQTRSKTLPLYVSTKELIMETVKDLLFKEGMKNSVRLLGISISNLNNDPNSNRDNKEARPPLEKTIDVQLKLDF
;
A
#
# COMPACT_ATOMS: atom_id res chain seq x y z
N GLU A 1 13.98 14.05 0.93
CA GLU A 1 13.79 13.43 2.26
C GLU A 1 12.53 13.85 3.02
N GLU A 2 12.32 15.15 3.29
CA GLU A 2 11.38 15.60 4.33
C GLU A 2 9.93 15.10 4.18
N ILE A 3 9.40 15.06 2.95
CA ILE A 3 8.00 14.62 2.71
C ILE A 3 7.82 13.15 3.10
N ALA A 4 8.79 12.29 2.81
CA ALA A 4 8.70 10.86 3.12
C ALA A 4 8.74 10.61 4.64
N GLN A 5 9.57 11.37 5.36
CA GLN A 5 9.63 11.31 6.83
C GLN A 5 8.33 11.80 7.48
N GLU A 6 7.75 12.88 6.98
CA GLU A 6 6.48 13.39 7.49
C GLU A 6 5.33 12.39 7.23
N VAL A 7 5.33 11.73 6.07
CA VAL A 7 4.36 10.68 5.75
C VAL A 7 4.55 9.48 6.69
N GLU A 8 5.77 8.99 6.87
CA GLU A 8 6.08 7.91 7.83
C GLU A 8 5.62 8.29 9.25
N ARG A 9 5.93 9.50 9.72
CA ARG A 9 5.51 9.97 11.04
C ARG A 9 3.99 9.92 11.22
N ARG A 10 3.22 10.30 10.19
CA ARG A 10 1.76 10.23 10.22
C ARG A 10 1.23 8.80 10.20
N LEU A 11 1.83 7.92 9.41
CA LEU A 11 1.49 6.50 9.37
C LEU A 11 1.74 5.83 10.72
N THR A 12 2.92 6.06 11.31
CA THR A 12 3.31 5.52 12.62
C THR A 12 2.42 6.06 13.73
N LYS A 13 2.08 7.36 13.72
CA LYS A 13 1.17 7.96 14.72
C LYS A 13 -0.22 7.32 14.69
N SER A 14 -0.69 6.94 13.50
CA SER A 14 -1.99 6.29 13.32
C SER A 14 -1.91 4.76 13.37
N ASN A 15 -0.70 4.19 13.54
CA ASN A 15 -0.40 2.77 13.45
C ASN A 15 -0.99 2.09 12.19
N VAL A 16 -0.92 2.79 11.06
CA VAL A 16 -1.44 2.33 9.77
C VAL A 16 -0.33 2.13 8.75
N ALA A 17 -0.55 1.22 7.81
CA ALA A 17 0.31 1.00 6.66
C ALA A 17 -0.55 1.02 5.38
N GLY A 18 0.02 1.40 4.25
CA GLY A 18 -0.71 1.47 2.97
C GLY A 18 -0.07 0.64 1.87
N LYS A 19 -0.86 0.20 0.88
CA LYS A 19 -0.34 -0.56 -0.27
C LYS A 19 0.00 0.29 -1.49
N THR A 20 -0.72 1.39 -1.68
CA THR A 20 -0.61 2.18 -2.92
C THR A 20 0.07 3.50 -2.63
N VAL A 21 1.21 3.73 -3.29
CA VAL A 21 1.93 5.01 -3.24
C VAL A 21 1.60 5.80 -4.49
N THR A 22 1.20 7.06 -4.31
CA THR A 22 0.82 7.98 -5.38
C THR A 22 1.71 9.21 -5.34
N LEU A 23 2.36 9.51 -6.46
CA LEU A 23 3.13 10.71 -6.71
C LEU A 23 2.31 11.67 -7.57
N LYS A 24 2.06 12.87 -7.05
CA LYS A 24 1.41 13.97 -7.75
C LYS A 24 2.46 15.02 -8.09
N ILE A 25 2.62 15.33 -9.36
CA ILE A 25 3.57 16.29 -9.90
C ILE A 25 2.75 17.45 -10.48
N LYS A 26 2.92 18.65 -9.92
CA LYS A 26 2.37 19.88 -10.49
C LYS A 26 3.47 20.64 -11.19
N TYR A 27 3.32 20.86 -12.49
CA TYR A 27 4.29 21.57 -13.31
C TYR A 27 4.08 23.09 -13.26
N SER A 28 5.04 23.84 -13.80
CA SER A 28 5.00 25.32 -13.87
C SER A 28 3.85 25.86 -14.69
N ASP A 29 3.40 25.11 -15.71
CA ASP A 29 2.21 25.37 -16.53
C ASP A 29 0.89 25.01 -15.81
N PHE A 30 0.95 24.69 -14.51
CA PHE A 30 -0.15 24.24 -13.66
C PHE A 30 -0.77 22.89 -14.05
N THR A 31 -0.18 22.16 -15.01
CA THR A 31 -0.62 20.80 -15.33
C THR A 31 -0.30 19.85 -14.16
N LEU A 32 -1.23 18.92 -13.89
CA LEU A 32 -1.09 17.92 -12.85
C LEU A 32 -0.88 16.55 -13.49
N GLN A 33 0.27 15.94 -13.22
CA GLN A 33 0.52 14.55 -13.55
C GLN A 33 0.46 13.70 -12.28
N THR A 34 -0.34 12.64 -12.31
CA THR A 34 -0.44 11.70 -11.18
C THR A 34 0.06 10.34 -11.63
N ARG A 35 0.93 9.73 -10.81
CA ARG A 35 1.46 8.39 -11.03
C ARG A 35 1.27 7.60 -9.75
N SER A 36 0.80 6.36 -9.84
CA SER A 36 0.65 5.49 -8.67
C SER A 36 1.25 4.12 -8.93
N LYS A 37 1.71 3.48 -7.85
CA LYS A 37 2.19 2.10 -7.84
C LYS A 37 1.59 1.40 -6.63
N THR A 38 0.90 0.31 -6.87
CA THR A 38 0.41 -0.59 -5.81
C THR A 38 1.45 -1.66 -5.57
N LEU A 39 1.87 -1.81 -4.32
CA LEU A 39 2.84 -2.79 -3.88
C LEU A 39 2.09 -4.03 -3.34
N PRO A 40 2.70 -5.23 -3.43
CA PRO A 40 2.09 -6.45 -2.91
C PRO A 40 2.03 -6.46 -1.37
N LEU A 41 2.96 -5.77 -0.72
CA LEU A 41 3.06 -5.66 0.73
C LEU A 41 2.65 -4.26 1.20
N TYR A 42 2.15 -4.18 2.43
CA TYR A 42 1.89 -2.90 3.09
C TYR A 42 3.21 -2.20 3.42
N VAL A 43 3.27 -0.90 3.15
CA VAL A 43 4.42 -0.05 3.41
C VAL A 43 4.07 1.03 4.44
N SER A 44 4.99 1.23 5.38
CA SER A 44 4.93 2.27 6.40
C SER A 44 6.27 2.98 6.61
N THR A 45 7.38 2.37 6.17
CA THR A 45 8.72 2.91 6.34
C THR A 45 9.08 3.94 5.27
N LYS A 46 9.81 4.98 5.67
CA LYS A 46 10.28 6.02 4.74
C LYS A 46 11.13 5.47 3.61
N GLU A 47 11.95 4.43 3.86
CA GLU A 47 12.88 3.91 2.85
C GLU A 47 12.11 3.34 1.65
N LEU A 48 11.13 2.47 1.90
CA LEU A 48 10.30 1.87 0.85
C LEU A 48 9.47 2.91 0.10
N ILE A 49 8.90 3.88 0.83
CA ILE A 49 8.12 4.97 0.23
C ILE A 49 9.03 5.78 -0.71
N MET A 50 10.24 6.14 -0.26
CA MET A 50 11.17 6.95 -1.03
C MET A 50 11.69 6.21 -2.26
N GLU A 51 12.01 4.92 -2.14
CA GLU A 51 12.39 4.06 -3.27
C GLU A 51 11.27 4.00 -4.32
N THR A 52 10.03 3.74 -3.87
CA THR A 52 8.85 3.67 -4.74
C THR A 52 8.57 5.01 -5.44
N VAL A 53 8.77 6.13 -4.73
CA VAL A 53 8.60 7.47 -5.30
C VAL A 53 9.69 7.78 -6.32
N LYS A 54 10.94 7.40 -6.08
CA LYS A 54 12.03 7.54 -7.06
C LYS A 54 11.72 6.75 -8.32
N ASP A 55 11.30 5.48 -8.18
CA ASP A 55 10.83 4.66 -9.30
C ASP A 55 9.75 5.37 -10.10
N LEU A 56 8.71 5.90 -9.44
CA LEU A 56 7.61 6.61 -10.09
C LEU A 56 8.05 7.90 -10.78
N LEU A 57 9.03 8.61 -10.19
CA LEU A 57 9.57 9.85 -10.74
C LEU A 57 10.37 9.59 -12.03
N PHE A 58 11.21 8.55 -12.04
CA PHE A 58 12.09 8.22 -13.17
C PHE A 58 11.43 7.38 -14.26
N LYS A 59 10.27 6.76 -13.98
CA LYS A 59 9.54 5.93 -14.96
C LYS A 59 9.16 6.67 -16.25
N GLU A 60 8.91 7.98 -16.18
CA GLU A 60 8.59 8.81 -17.34
C GLU A 60 9.40 10.11 -17.26
N GLY A 61 10.01 10.49 -18.37
CA GLY A 61 10.80 11.71 -18.49
C GLY A 61 10.02 12.95 -18.05
N MET A 62 10.66 13.80 -17.25
CA MET A 62 10.08 15.08 -16.85
C MET A 62 9.99 15.99 -18.06
N LYS A 63 8.78 16.43 -18.41
CA LYS A 63 8.55 17.30 -19.57
C LYS A 63 8.87 18.77 -19.28
N ASN A 64 8.56 19.24 -18.08
CA ASN A 64 8.59 20.64 -17.68
C ASN A 64 9.16 20.82 -16.25
N SER A 65 9.47 22.06 -15.87
CA SER A 65 9.85 22.41 -14.50
C SER A 65 8.74 22.09 -13.51
N VAL A 66 9.09 21.42 -12.41
CA VAL A 66 8.16 21.01 -11.37
C VAL A 66 7.99 22.13 -10.35
N ARG A 67 6.74 22.49 -10.03
CA ARG A 67 6.38 23.48 -9.02
C ARG A 67 6.06 22.85 -7.67
N LEU A 68 5.37 21.70 -7.68
CA LEU A 68 4.94 21.03 -6.45
C LEU A 68 5.02 19.52 -6.61
N LEU A 69 5.49 18.83 -5.57
CA LEU A 69 5.46 17.38 -5.46
C LEU A 69 4.63 17.00 -4.24
N GLY A 70 3.63 16.15 -4.46
CA GLY A 70 2.79 15.59 -3.40
C GLY A 70 2.91 14.07 -3.39
N ILE A 71 3.08 13.50 -2.20
CA ILE A 71 3.04 12.05 -1.97
C ILE A 71 1.74 11.74 -1.23
N SER A 72 1.03 10.72 -1.68
CA SER A 72 -0.21 10.24 -1.06
C SER A 72 -0.18 8.73 -0.98
N ILE A 73 -0.67 8.19 0.12
CA ILE A 73 -0.76 6.75 0.34
C ILE A 73 -2.23 6.36 0.43
N SER A 74 -2.59 5.22 -0.17
CA SER A 74 -3.95 4.68 -0.23
C SER A 74 -3.94 3.16 0.02
N ASN A 75 -5.13 2.55 0.14
CA ASN A 75 -5.32 1.17 0.58
C ASN A 75 -4.65 0.93 1.94
N LEU A 76 -5.14 1.62 2.97
CA LEU A 76 -4.63 1.53 4.33
C LEU A 76 -5.18 0.26 5.03
N ASN A 77 -4.38 -0.34 5.90
CA ASN A 77 -4.74 -1.54 6.68
C ASN A 77 -5.78 -1.28 7.80
N ASN A 78 -6.17 -0.04 8.05
CA ASN A 78 -7.15 0.37 9.06
C ASN A 78 -8.52 0.68 8.44
N ASP A 79 -8.85 0.06 7.31
CA ASP A 79 -10.24 0.14 6.82
C ASP A 79 -11.10 -0.75 7.73
N PRO A 80 -12.10 -0.23 8.46
CA PRO A 80 -13.01 -1.05 9.27
C PRO A 80 -13.77 -2.09 8.44
N ASN A 81 -13.78 -1.95 7.10
CA ASN A 81 -14.32 -2.95 6.17
C ASN A 81 -13.29 -3.99 5.69
N SER A 82 -11.99 -3.84 6.01
CA SER A 82 -10.94 -4.81 5.66
C SER A 82 -10.78 -5.95 6.67
N ASN A 83 -11.65 -6.01 7.69
CA ASN A 83 -11.71 -7.08 8.68
C ASN A 83 -12.37 -8.37 8.11
N ARG A 84 -11.89 -8.83 6.95
CA ARG A 84 -12.19 -10.17 6.39
C ARG A 84 -10.95 -11.06 6.24
N ASP A 85 -9.75 -10.52 6.39
CA ASP A 85 -8.52 -11.30 6.29
C ASP A 85 -7.74 -11.19 7.61
N ASN A 86 -8.25 -11.82 8.68
CA ASN A 86 -7.50 -12.38 9.82
C ASN A 86 -8.47 -12.85 10.92
N LYS A 87 -9.15 -13.98 10.69
CA LYS A 87 -9.53 -14.92 11.75
C LYS A 87 -8.52 -16.07 11.77
N GLU A 88 -7.28 -15.79 12.14
CA GLU A 88 -6.33 -16.82 12.59
C GLU A 88 -6.03 -16.63 14.08
N ALA A 89 -7.07 -16.92 14.87
CA ALA A 89 -6.95 -17.38 16.25
C ALA A 89 -8.22 -18.17 16.57
N ARG A 90 -8.44 -19.27 15.86
CA ARG A 90 -9.26 -20.38 16.34
C ARG A 90 -8.30 -21.54 16.56
N PRO A 91 -8.21 -22.10 17.78
CA PRO A 91 -7.33 -23.22 18.04
C PRO A 91 -7.70 -24.40 17.11
N PRO A 92 -6.75 -25.27 16.76
CA PRO A 92 -7.01 -26.38 15.85
C PRO A 92 -8.03 -27.30 16.50
N LEU A 93 -9.18 -27.48 15.85
CA LEU A 93 -10.09 -28.58 16.18
C LEU A 93 -9.47 -29.85 15.61
N GLU A 94 -8.56 -30.47 16.36
CA GLU A 94 -8.31 -31.89 16.23
C GLU A 94 -9.50 -32.65 16.83
N LYS A 95 -10.24 -33.32 15.95
CA LYS A 95 -10.85 -34.65 16.11
C LYS A 95 -11.43 -35.00 14.73
N THR A 96 -10.68 -35.64 13.82
CA THR A 96 -10.66 -37.11 13.58
C THR A 96 -12.10 -37.65 13.45
N ILE A 97 -12.53 -38.45 12.46
CA ILE A 97 -11.93 -39.60 11.76
C ILE A 97 -12.73 -39.80 10.45
N ASP A 98 -12.05 -40.26 9.41
CA ASP A 98 -12.59 -40.73 8.13
C ASP A 98 -13.74 -41.75 8.27
N VAL A 99 -14.81 -41.59 7.48
CA VAL A 99 -15.57 -42.75 6.98
C VAL A 99 -15.92 -42.51 5.52
N GLN A 100 -15.07 -43.06 4.67
CA GLN A 100 -15.38 -43.45 3.31
C GLN A 100 -16.49 -44.51 3.33
N LEU A 101 -17.59 -44.26 2.65
CA LEU A 101 -18.38 -45.35 2.08
C LEU A 101 -18.57 -45.09 0.59
N LYS A 102 -17.94 -45.97 -0.17
CA LYS A 102 -18.09 -46.14 -1.61
C LYS A 102 -19.55 -46.40 -1.95
N LEU A 103 -19.90 -45.99 -3.17
CA LEU A 103 -21.11 -46.32 -3.92
C LEU A 103 -21.52 -47.79 -3.75
N ASP A 104 -22.79 -48.07 -4.00
CA ASP A 104 -23.17 -49.10 -4.97
C ASP A 104 -24.60 -48.81 -5.46
N PHE A 105 -24.69 -48.49 -6.76
CA PHE A 105 -25.84 -48.54 -7.72
C PHE A 105 -27.18 -47.89 -7.35
#